data_AF-A0A956H160-F1
#
_entry.id   AF-A0A956H160-F1
#
_cell.length_a   1.000
_cell.length_b   1.000
_cell.length_c   1.000
_cell.angle_alpha   90.00
_cell.angle_beta   90.00
_cell.angle_gamma   90.00
#
_symmetry.space_group_name_H-M   'P 1'
#
loop_
_entity.id
_entity.type
_entity.pdbx_description
1 polymer ?
#
loop_
_entity_poly.entity_id
_entity_poly.type
_entity_poly.pdbx_seq_one_letter_code
_entity_poly.pdbx_strand_id
1 'polypeptide(L)'
;MSVGNRLKNRVRGAVDTVVHGVDYGRHLVRGNKVSVDMSWTAADSPPVVLVHGFMGTRGTMLPLTRRFQRDGRVVFSYAYGTFNLGSLRRSAEDLAGHLRTICEKLEVPRVDLVGYSMGGLISLHTLKFLQGQHYIRNLVMMGSPLRGTWVGLAGVATMGAISPSVWQVLPGSPFLEDLLAAPVPSGVRLRQIHATSDALCPPPGPIAGVAPRDYIMLPGGHSSLVVAEPFYRACADFFAASPMDEFDDDVEYSFEPPLIGDQDAAE
;
A
#
# COMPACT_ATOMS: atom_id res chain seq x y z
N MET A 1 11.57 29.78 -9.86
CA MET A 1 12.52 28.94 -9.08
C MET A 1 13.77 28.64 -9.90
N SER A 2 14.97 28.89 -9.37
CA SER A 2 16.24 28.76 -10.09
C SER A 2 16.58 27.30 -10.45
N VAL A 3 17.20 27.10 -11.63
CA VAL A 3 17.71 25.80 -12.13
C VAL A 3 18.60 25.09 -11.10
N GLY A 4 19.37 25.84 -10.31
CA GLY A 4 20.23 25.29 -9.25
C GLY A 4 19.47 24.62 -8.10
N ASN A 5 18.27 25.09 -7.76
CA ASN A 5 17.44 24.45 -6.72
C ASN A 5 16.80 23.16 -7.23
N ARG A 6 16.42 23.11 -8.52
CA ARG A 6 15.88 21.88 -9.14
C ARG A 6 16.92 20.77 -9.18
N LEU A 7 18.17 21.10 -9.51
CA LEU A 7 19.26 20.12 -9.56
C LEU A 7 19.61 19.59 -8.16
N LYS A 8 19.73 20.47 -7.16
CA LYS A 8 19.97 20.06 -5.76
C LYS A 8 18.85 19.17 -5.20
N ASN A 9 17.60 19.49 -5.50
CA ASN A 9 16.45 18.69 -5.06
C ASN A 9 16.41 17.31 -5.72
N ARG A 10 16.76 17.20 -7.02
CA ARG A 10 16.89 15.91 -7.71
C ARG A 10 18.02 15.06 -7.15
N VAL A 11 19.19 15.65 -6.91
CA VAL A 11 20.33 14.94 -6.32
C VAL A 11 20.00 14.44 -4.92
N ARG A 12 19.38 15.28 -4.08
CA ARG A 12 18.93 14.90 -2.73
C ARG A 12 17.91 13.76 -2.76
N GLY A 13 16.89 13.85 -3.62
CA GLY A 13 15.89 12.78 -3.77
C GLY A 13 16.49 11.45 -4.23
N ALA A 14 17.51 11.48 -5.10
CA ALA A 14 18.24 10.29 -5.52
C ALA A 14 19.06 9.68 -4.37
N VAL A 15 19.76 10.50 -3.58
CA VAL A 15 20.52 10.05 -2.40
C VAL A 15 19.58 9.44 -1.35
N ASP A 16 18.45 10.09 -1.06
CA ASP A 16 17.46 9.60 -0.09
C ASP A 16 16.87 8.26 -0.55
N THR A 17 16.60 8.10 -1.85
CA THR A 17 16.11 6.82 -2.43
C THR A 17 17.12 5.68 -2.23
N VAL A 18 18.41 5.94 -2.40
CA VAL A 18 19.47 4.95 -2.18
C VAL A 18 19.55 4.56 -0.69
N VAL A 19 19.52 5.55 0.21
CA VAL A 19 19.54 5.31 1.66
C VAL A 19 18.33 4.47 2.09
N HIS A 20 17.14 4.79 1.61
CA HIS A 20 15.93 4.01 1.91
C HIS A 20 15.99 2.59 1.35
N GLY A 21 16.63 2.38 0.19
CA GLY A 21 16.92 1.05 -0.34
C GLY A 21 17.83 0.23 0.57
N VAL A 22 18.89 0.84 1.10
CA VAL A 22 19.82 0.20 2.05
C VAL A 22 19.10 -0.17 3.36
N ASP A 23 18.28 0.72 3.89
CA ASP A 23 17.52 0.46 5.11
C ASP A 23 16.46 -0.62 4.91
N TYR A 24 15.75 -0.60 3.78
CA TYR A 24 14.82 -1.67 3.39
C TYR A 24 15.55 -3.03 3.32
N GLY A 25 16.73 -3.06 2.70
CA GLY A 25 17.59 -4.25 2.65
C GLY A 25 18.01 -4.76 4.04
N ARG A 26 18.44 -3.87 4.94
CA ARG A 26 18.76 -4.21 6.34
C ARG A 26 17.54 -4.80 7.06
N HIS A 27 16.36 -4.28 6.79
CA HIS A 27 15.11 -4.73 7.37
C HIS A 27 14.64 -6.08 6.82
N LEU A 28 14.85 -6.36 5.53
CA LEU A 28 14.64 -7.69 4.94
C LEU A 28 15.47 -8.76 5.67
N VAL A 29 16.76 -8.47 5.93
CA VAL A 29 17.68 -9.38 6.62
C VAL A 29 17.23 -9.71 8.06
N ARG A 30 16.52 -8.79 8.74
CA ARG A 30 15.94 -9.06 10.07
C ARG A 30 14.82 -10.10 10.05
N GLY A 31 14.20 -10.36 8.90
CA GLY A 31 13.16 -11.38 8.73
C GLY A 31 11.90 -11.10 9.56
N ASN A 32 11.25 -12.15 10.04
CA ASN A 32 10.02 -12.05 10.85
C ASN A 32 10.27 -11.91 12.36
N LYS A 33 11.53 -11.73 12.79
CA LYS A 33 11.90 -11.47 14.19
C LYS A 33 11.64 -10.00 14.52
N VAL A 34 10.38 -9.65 14.74
CA VAL A 34 9.96 -8.34 15.24
C VAL A 34 9.25 -8.54 16.56
N SER A 35 9.69 -7.80 17.60
CA SER A 35 9.04 -7.80 18.92
C SER A 35 7.62 -7.25 18.78
N VAL A 36 6.63 -8.00 19.28
CA VAL A 36 5.24 -7.56 19.34
C VAL A 36 5.11 -6.67 20.56
N ASP A 37 5.38 -5.37 20.38
CA ASP A 37 5.03 -4.37 21.39
C ASP A 37 3.54 -4.05 21.23
N MET A 38 2.76 -4.50 22.21
CA MET A 38 1.31 -4.34 22.32
C MET A 38 0.94 -3.13 23.20
N SER A 39 1.87 -2.21 23.47
CA SER A 39 1.58 -1.01 24.25
C SER A 39 0.46 -0.20 23.58
N TRP A 40 -0.74 -0.31 24.15
CA TRP A 40 -1.92 0.43 23.72
C TRP A 40 -2.06 1.65 24.62
N THR A 41 -1.50 2.78 24.20
CA THR A 41 -1.55 4.02 25.00
C THR A 41 -2.63 4.98 24.50
N ALA A 42 -3.19 4.75 23.31
CA ALA A 42 -4.38 5.41 22.79
C ALA A 42 -5.58 4.43 22.73
N ALA A 43 -6.22 4.16 23.87
CA ALA A 43 -7.24 3.11 24.02
C ALA A 43 -8.45 3.24 23.07
N ASP A 44 -8.79 4.45 22.61
CA ASP A 44 -9.94 4.66 21.71
C ASP A 44 -9.58 4.55 20.21
N SER A 45 -8.30 4.31 19.90
CA SER A 45 -7.81 4.17 18.53
C SER A 45 -7.90 2.72 18.05
N PRO A 46 -8.50 2.43 16.87
CA PRO A 46 -8.47 1.10 16.29
C PRO A 46 -7.03 0.58 16.08
N PRO A 47 -6.77 -0.73 16.16
CA PRO A 47 -5.47 -1.27 15.84
C PRO A 47 -5.14 -1.04 14.36
N VAL A 48 -3.84 -0.92 14.05
CA VAL A 48 -3.33 -0.82 12.68
C VAL A 48 -2.80 -2.18 12.25
N VAL A 49 -3.25 -2.68 11.10
CA VAL A 49 -2.72 -3.90 10.49
C VAL A 49 -1.90 -3.53 9.26
N LEU A 50 -0.66 -4.02 9.20
CA LEU A 50 0.29 -3.77 8.13
C LEU A 50 0.45 -5.03 7.27
N VAL A 51 0.25 -4.92 5.96
CA VAL A 51 0.37 -6.01 4.98
C VAL A 51 1.55 -5.69 4.05
N HIS A 52 2.61 -6.49 4.14
CA HIS A 52 3.84 -6.28 3.36
C HIS A 52 3.68 -6.66 1.87
N GLY A 53 4.63 -6.25 1.04
CA GLY A 53 4.69 -6.56 -0.40
C GLY A 53 5.37 -7.90 -0.73
N PHE A 54 5.59 -8.12 -2.04
CA PHE A 54 6.26 -9.30 -2.58
C PHE A 54 7.68 -9.47 -2.02
N MET A 55 8.04 -10.71 -1.67
CA MET A 55 9.26 -11.07 -0.92
C MET A 55 9.51 -10.27 0.38
N GLY A 56 8.53 -9.48 0.84
CA GLY A 56 8.60 -8.73 2.08
C GLY A 56 8.53 -9.64 3.30
N THR A 57 9.04 -9.13 4.41
CA THR A 57 8.92 -9.73 5.74
C THR A 57 8.36 -8.68 6.70
N ARG A 58 7.97 -9.06 7.92
CA ARG A 58 7.60 -8.08 8.96
C ARG A 58 8.68 -7.02 9.18
N GLY A 59 9.94 -7.37 8.96
CA GLY A 59 11.07 -6.45 9.02
C GLY A 59 10.90 -5.23 8.12
N THR A 60 10.41 -5.42 6.87
CA THR A 60 10.21 -4.32 5.91
C THR A 60 9.21 -3.26 6.36
N MET A 61 8.24 -3.68 7.19
CA MET A 61 7.22 -2.79 7.74
C MET A 61 7.66 -2.15 9.07
N LEU A 62 8.80 -2.57 9.64
CA LEU A 62 9.26 -2.14 10.96
C LEU A 62 9.37 -0.62 11.15
N PRO A 63 9.81 0.19 10.16
CA PRO A 63 9.84 1.63 10.33
C PRO A 63 8.43 2.22 10.51
N LEU A 64 7.42 1.71 9.78
CA LEU A 64 6.02 2.10 10.00
C LEU A 64 5.50 1.60 11.34
N THR A 65 5.78 0.34 11.68
CA THR A 65 5.40 -0.25 12.98
C THR A 65 5.87 0.62 14.14
N ARG A 66 7.15 1.02 14.14
CA ARG A 66 7.74 1.86 15.19
C ARG A 66 7.12 3.24 15.27
N ARG A 67 6.79 3.85 14.13
CA ARG A 67 6.17 5.19 14.11
C ARG A 67 4.76 5.16 14.68
N PHE A 68 3.93 4.21 14.24
CA PHE A 68 2.60 4.02 14.81
C PHE A 68 2.65 3.70 16.31
N GLN A 69 3.55 2.81 16.75
CA GLN A 69 3.73 2.49 18.16
C GLN A 69 4.19 3.70 18.98
N ARG A 70 5.11 4.52 18.45
CA ARG A 70 5.54 5.76 19.10
C ARG A 70 4.38 6.76 19.26
N ASP A 71 3.44 6.75 18.33
CA ASP A 71 2.22 7.55 18.39
C ASP A 71 1.09 6.83 19.16
N GLY A 72 1.42 5.75 19.89
CA GLY A 72 0.56 5.09 20.87
C GLY A 72 -0.44 4.07 20.30
N ARG A 73 -0.26 3.68 19.03
CA ARG A 73 -1.14 2.74 18.33
C ARG A 73 -0.70 1.29 18.52
N VAL A 74 -1.68 0.39 18.67
CA VAL A 74 -1.45 -1.06 18.55
C VAL A 74 -1.23 -1.39 17.07
N VAL A 75 -0.17 -2.15 16.78
CA VAL A 75 0.19 -2.49 15.40
C VAL A 75 0.43 -3.98 15.24
N PHE A 76 -0.26 -4.58 14.26
CA PHE A 76 0.00 -5.94 13.81
C PHE A 76 0.66 -5.92 12.44
N SER A 77 1.75 -6.68 12.28
CA SER A 77 2.33 -6.92 10.95
C SER A 77 1.94 -8.31 10.47
N TYR A 78 1.04 -8.35 9.50
CA TYR A 78 0.61 -9.59 8.87
C TYR A 78 1.76 -10.17 8.03
N ALA A 79 1.99 -11.47 8.17
CA ALA A 79 3.01 -12.20 7.42
C ALA A 79 2.33 -13.38 6.74
N TYR A 80 2.29 -13.39 5.40
CA TYR A 80 1.63 -14.44 4.63
C TYR A 80 2.65 -15.32 3.90
N GLY A 81 2.88 -16.51 4.47
CA GLY A 81 3.65 -17.58 3.86
C GLY A 81 5.15 -17.31 3.67
N THR A 82 5.90 -18.37 3.40
CA THR A 82 7.33 -18.29 3.05
C THR A 82 7.44 -17.89 1.57
N PHE A 83 8.07 -16.74 1.28
CA PHE A 83 8.35 -16.21 -0.08
C PHE A 83 7.18 -15.65 -0.91
N ASN A 84 5.95 -15.57 -0.38
CA ASN A 84 4.78 -14.98 -1.08
C ASN A 84 4.45 -15.63 -2.44
N LEU A 85 4.77 -16.92 -2.61
CA LEU A 85 4.63 -17.61 -3.89
C LEU A 85 3.19 -18.13 -4.15
N GLY A 86 2.30 -18.12 -3.16
CA GLY A 86 0.91 -18.57 -3.28
C GLY A 86 -0.04 -17.49 -3.79
N SER A 87 -1.12 -17.88 -4.49
CA SER A 87 -2.15 -17.01 -5.09
C SER A 87 -2.57 -15.84 -4.18
N LEU A 88 -2.66 -14.63 -4.74
CA LEU A 88 -3.12 -13.43 -4.05
C LEU A 88 -4.50 -13.61 -3.42
N ARG A 89 -5.38 -14.38 -4.07
CA ARG A 89 -6.72 -14.71 -3.54
C ARG A 89 -6.63 -15.50 -2.23
N ARG A 90 -5.72 -16.48 -2.17
CA ARG A 90 -5.49 -17.25 -0.94
C ARG A 90 -4.90 -16.39 0.17
N SER A 91 -3.95 -15.52 -0.17
CA SER A 91 -3.40 -14.56 0.80
C SER A 91 -4.49 -13.59 1.31
N ALA A 92 -5.47 -13.24 0.48
CA ALA A 92 -6.60 -12.41 0.87
C ALA A 92 -7.57 -13.16 1.81
N GLU A 93 -7.80 -14.47 1.59
CA GLU A 93 -8.57 -15.34 2.49
C GLU A 93 -7.90 -15.47 3.86
N ASP A 94 -6.59 -15.73 3.87
CA ASP A 94 -5.81 -15.81 5.10
C ASP A 94 -5.81 -14.46 5.86
N LEU A 95 -5.71 -13.33 5.13
CA LEU A 95 -5.83 -11.99 5.72
C LEU A 95 -7.22 -11.77 6.33
N ALA A 96 -8.30 -12.16 5.63
CA ALA A 96 -9.67 -12.02 6.16
C ALA A 96 -9.86 -12.78 7.47
N GLY A 97 -9.35 -14.01 7.56
CA GLY A 97 -9.37 -14.81 8.80
C GLY A 97 -8.56 -14.16 9.93
N HIS A 98 -7.41 -13.56 9.60
CA HIS A 98 -6.58 -12.85 10.58
C HIS A 98 -7.26 -11.59 11.11
N LEU A 99 -7.87 -10.80 10.23
CA LEU A 99 -8.63 -9.59 10.60
C LEU A 99 -9.80 -9.94 11.52
N ARG A 100 -10.56 -10.99 11.20
CA ARG A 100 -11.63 -11.50 12.07
C ARG A 100 -11.10 -11.84 13.46
N THR A 101 -10.00 -12.59 13.54
CA THR A 101 -9.40 -12.99 14.82
C THR A 101 -8.95 -11.76 15.64
N ILE A 102 -8.38 -10.73 15.00
CA ILE A 102 -7.99 -9.49 15.69
C ILE A 102 -9.23 -8.80 16.25
N CYS A 103 -10.28 -8.59 15.44
CA CYS A 103 -11.51 -7.93 15.87
C CYS A 103 -12.16 -8.69 17.04
N GLU A 104 -12.27 -10.02 16.94
CA GLU A 104 -12.86 -10.86 18.00
C GLU A 104 -12.04 -10.83 19.29
N LYS A 105 -10.71 -10.97 19.21
CA LYS A 105 -9.86 -11.06 20.42
C LYS A 105 -9.65 -9.73 21.13
N LEU A 106 -9.68 -8.62 20.41
CA LEU A 106 -9.54 -7.28 20.97
C LEU A 106 -10.89 -6.61 21.24
N GLU A 107 -11.99 -7.28 20.90
CA GLU A 107 -13.36 -6.74 21.01
C GLU A 107 -13.52 -5.39 20.30
N VAL A 108 -12.81 -5.22 19.18
CA VAL A 108 -12.89 -4.01 18.33
C VAL A 108 -13.75 -4.30 17.11
N PRO A 109 -14.61 -3.36 16.67
CA PRO A 109 -15.48 -3.61 15.53
C PRO A 109 -14.69 -3.73 14.23
N ARG A 110 -13.69 -2.85 14.02
CA ARG A 110 -12.91 -2.76 12.78
C ARG A 110 -11.51 -2.23 13.05
N VAL A 111 -10.59 -2.51 12.12
CA VAL A 111 -9.19 -2.08 12.16
C VAL A 111 -8.87 -1.05 11.07
N ASP A 112 -7.76 -0.34 11.22
CA ASP A 112 -7.16 0.43 10.14
C ASP A 112 -6.11 -0.43 9.41
N LEU A 113 -6.17 -0.49 8.08
CA LEU A 113 -5.35 -1.40 7.27
C LEU A 113 -4.42 -0.61 6.34
N VAL A 114 -3.14 -0.99 6.32
CA VAL A 114 -2.13 -0.44 5.40
C VAL A 114 -1.54 -1.57 4.57
N GLY A 115 -1.75 -1.53 3.27
CA GLY A 115 -1.16 -2.45 2.31
C GLY A 115 -0.03 -1.80 1.52
N TYR A 116 1.18 -2.34 1.62
CA TYR A 116 2.34 -1.89 0.84
C TYR A 116 2.52 -2.75 -0.41
N SER A 117 2.66 -2.11 -1.57
CA SER A 117 2.91 -2.78 -2.85
C SER A 117 1.84 -3.86 -3.10
N MET A 118 2.25 -5.10 -3.36
CA MET A 118 1.36 -6.27 -3.49
C MET A 118 0.41 -6.47 -2.29
N GLY A 119 0.81 -6.07 -1.07
CA GLY A 119 -0.03 -6.13 0.12
C GLY A 119 -1.28 -5.26 0.02
N GLY A 120 -1.26 -4.17 -0.76
CA GLY A 120 -2.45 -3.37 -1.04
C GLY A 120 -3.42 -4.05 -2.00
N LEU A 121 -2.93 -4.85 -2.96
CA LEU A 121 -3.81 -5.67 -3.81
C LEU A 121 -4.53 -6.74 -3.01
N ILE A 122 -3.81 -7.43 -2.11
CA ILE A 122 -4.38 -8.42 -1.19
C ILE A 122 -5.43 -7.76 -0.29
N SER A 123 -5.10 -6.60 0.29
CA SER A 123 -5.99 -5.85 1.16
C SER A 123 -7.26 -5.38 0.44
N LEU A 124 -7.13 -4.87 -0.79
CA LEU A 124 -8.27 -4.43 -1.59
C LEU A 124 -9.13 -5.63 -2.01
N HIS A 125 -8.52 -6.78 -2.32
CA HIS A 125 -9.25 -8.00 -2.65
C HIS A 125 -10.05 -8.52 -1.44
N THR A 126 -9.43 -8.56 -0.25
CA THR A 126 -10.11 -8.88 1.01
C THR A 126 -11.30 -7.94 1.25
N LEU A 127 -11.12 -6.64 1.03
CA LEU A 127 -12.19 -5.65 1.17
C LEU A 127 -13.35 -5.93 0.20
N LYS A 128 -13.08 -6.08 -1.10
CA LYS A 128 -14.12 -6.13 -2.13
C LYS A 128 -14.82 -7.49 -2.26
N PHE A 129 -14.12 -8.59 -1.99
CA PHE A 129 -14.63 -9.94 -2.30
C PHE A 129 -14.85 -10.84 -1.08
N LEU A 130 -14.26 -10.51 0.07
CA LEU A 130 -14.28 -11.38 1.25
C LEU A 130 -15.01 -10.75 2.44
N GLN A 131 -15.96 -9.86 2.13
CA GLN A 131 -16.75 -9.12 3.12
C GLN A 131 -15.87 -8.33 4.11
N GLY A 132 -14.71 -7.84 3.64
CA GLY A 132 -13.73 -7.17 4.48
C GLY A 132 -14.26 -5.89 5.14
N GLN A 133 -15.36 -5.30 4.64
CA GLN A 133 -15.99 -4.12 5.25
C GLN A 133 -16.45 -4.33 6.70
N HIS A 134 -16.68 -5.57 7.11
CA HIS A 134 -17.01 -5.89 8.51
C HIS A 134 -15.82 -5.79 9.45
N TYR A 135 -14.59 -5.82 8.93
CA TYR A 135 -13.36 -5.83 9.73
C TYR A 135 -12.45 -4.63 9.42
N ILE A 136 -12.65 -3.93 8.30
CA ILE A 136 -11.79 -2.83 7.83
C ILE A 136 -12.56 -1.51 7.92
N ARG A 137 -12.04 -0.55 8.69
CA ARG A 137 -12.57 0.82 8.80
C ARG A 137 -12.00 1.70 7.70
N ASN A 138 -10.68 1.68 7.56
CA ASN A 138 -9.93 2.48 6.60
C ASN A 138 -8.89 1.58 5.90
N LEU A 139 -8.71 1.78 4.59
CA LEU A 139 -7.67 1.10 3.82
C LEU A 139 -6.72 2.13 3.17
N VAL A 140 -5.44 2.09 3.53
CA VAL A 140 -4.38 2.81 2.83
C VAL A 140 -3.60 1.85 1.95
N MET A 141 -3.51 2.15 0.66
CA MET A 141 -2.68 1.44 -0.32
C MET A 141 -1.46 2.28 -0.65
N MET A 142 -0.25 1.75 -0.40
CA MET A 142 1.00 2.46 -0.65
C MET A 142 1.77 1.81 -1.81
N GLY A 143 1.87 2.53 -2.93
CA GLY A 143 2.59 2.05 -4.12
C GLY A 143 2.09 0.72 -4.65
N SER A 144 0.78 0.47 -4.61
CA SER A 144 0.20 -0.78 -5.09
C SER A 144 0.05 -0.77 -6.62
N PRO A 145 0.48 -1.82 -7.34
CA PRO A 145 0.41 -1.88 -8.80
C PRO A 145 -1.00 -2.24 -9.28
N LEU A 146 -1.96 -1.34 -9.07
CA LEU A 146 -3.38 -1.57 -9.40
C LEU A 146 -3.66 -1.69 -10.90
N ARG A 147 -2.77 -1.15 -11.76
CA ARG A 147 -2.79 -1.34 -13.23
C ARG A 147 -1.74 -2.36 -13.70
N GLY A 148 -1.19 -3.12 -12.76
CA GLY A 148 -0.08 -4.04 -12.99
C GLY A 148 1.27 -3.34 -13.01
N THR A 149 2.33 -4.14 -13.05
CA THR A 149 3.70 -3.64 -13.21
C THR A 149 4.47 -4.52 -14.18
N TRP A 150 5.14 -3.89 -15.15
CA TRP A 150 6.08 -4.57 -16.05
C TRP A 150 7.33 -5.05 -15.32
N VAL A 151 7.63 -4.58 -14.11
CA VAL A 151 8.67 -5.16 -13.26
C VAL A 151 8.24 -6.52 -12.70
N GLY A 152 6.92 -6.77 -12.62
CA GLY A 152 6.39 -8.12 -12.47
C GLY A 152 6.94 -9.07 -13.52
N LEU A 153 7.19 -8.61 -14.75
CA LEU A 153 7.81 -9.36 -15.84
C LEU A 153 9.28 -9.73 -15.57
N ALA A 154 10.04 -8.92 -14.82
CA ALA A 154 11.39 -9.29 -14.37
C ALA A 154 11.33 -10.40 -13.29
N GLY A 155 10.29 -10.38 -12.45
CA GLY A 155 9.94 -11.48 -11.55
C GLY A 155 9.40 -12.71 -12.28
N VAL A 156 8.65 -12.55 -13.40
CA VAL A 156 8.24 -13.64 -14.30
C VAL A 156 9.46 -14.27 -14.96
N ALA A 157 10.40 -13.46 -15.45
CA ALA A 157 11.60 -13.93 -16.13
C ALA A 157 12.56 -14.70 -15.22
N THR A 158 12.56 -14.42 -13.91
CA THR A 158 13.41 -15.11 -12.93
C THR A 158 12.69 -16.20 -12.12
N MET A 159 11.37 -16.08 -11.90
CA MET A 159 10.59 -16.91 -10.97
C MET A 159 9.16 -17.24 -11.47
N GLY A 160 8.78 -16.87 -12.69
CA GLY A 160 7.42 -17.01 -13.25
C GLY A 160 6.93 -18.45 -13.40
N ALA A 161 7.85 -19.42 -13.39
CA ALA A 161 7.53 -20.85 -13.32
C ALA A 161 7.11 -21.31 -11.92
N ILE A 162 7.27 -20.48 -10.87
CA ILE A 162 7.24 -20.92 -9.46
C ILE A 162 6.11 -20.23 -8.64
N SER A 163 5.45 -19.18 -9.16
CA SER A 163 4.37 -18.49 -8.40
C SER A 163 3.22 -17.96 -9.27
N PRO A 164 1.96 -18.40 -9.01
CA PRO A 164 0.75 -17.82 -9.61
C PRO A 164 0.56 -16.32 -9.33
N SER A 165 1.10 -15.79 -8.22
CA SER A 165 0.96 -14.39 -7.80
C SER A 165 1.62 -13.43 -8.76
N VAL A 166 2.71 -13.89 -9.40
CA VAL A 166 3.44 -13.12 -10.41
C VAL A 166 2.58 -12.91 -11.65
N TRP A 167 1.79 -13.91 -12.06
CA TRP A 167 0.84 -13.80 -13.17
C TRP A 167 -0.36 -12.89 -12.84
N GLN A 168 -0.78 -12.86 -11.57
CA GLN A 168 -1.91 -12.03 -11.13
C GLN A 168 -1.57 -10.54 -11.04
N VAL A 169 -0.29 -10.15 -10.99
CA VAL A 169 0.13 -8.73 -10.98
C VAL A 169 0.56 -8.19 -12.34
N LEU A 170 0.48 -9.01 -13.40
CA LEU A 170 0.73 -8.54 -14.76
C LEU A 170 -0.40 -7.59 -15.22
N PRO A 171 -0.08 -6.55 -16.00
CA PRO A 171 -1.09 -5.71 -16.64
C PRO A 171 -2.10 -6.56 -17.42
N GLY A 172 -3.40 -6.28 -17.25
CA GLY A 172 -4.48 -7.04 -17.92
C GLY A 172 -4.76 -8.41 -17.32
N SER A 173 -4.27 -8.72 -16.11
CA SER A 173 -4.64 -9.98 -15.46
C SER A 173 -6.13 -9.97 -15.07
N PRO A 174 -6.85 -11.11 -15.16
CA PRO A 174 -8.24 -11.19 -14.72
C PRO A 174 -8.42 -10.79 -13.24
N PHE A 175 -7.38 -11.01 -12.42
CA PHE A 175 -7.40 -10.57 -11.02
C PHE A 175 -7.47 -9.05 -10.89
N LEU A 176 -6.66 -8.30 -11.64
CA LEU A 176 -6.67 -6.83 -11.57
C LEU A 176 -7.93 -6.26 -12.21
N GLU A 177 -8.41 -6.85 -13.30
CA GLU A 177 -9.67 -6.46 -13.94
C GLU A 177 -10.85 -6.63 -12.98
N ASP A 178 -11.01 -7.82 -12.38
CA ASP A 178 -12.02 -8.08 -11.35
C ASP A 178 -11.90 -7.05 -10.21
N LEU A 179 -10.68 -6.80 -9.75
CA LEU A 179 -10.41 -5.93 -8.60
C LEU A 179 -10.75 -4.46 -8.88
N LEU A 180 -10.51 -3.98 -10.10
CA LEU A 180 -10.86 -2.62 -10.51
C LEU A 180 -12.35 -2.47 -10.81
N ALA A 181 -12.99 -3.49 -11.39
CA ALA A 181 -14.40 -3.47 -11.76
C ALA A 181 -15.34 -3.56 -10.54
N ALA A 182 -14.97 -4.30 -9.50
CA ALA A 182 -15.80 -4.44 -8.31
C ALA A 182 -15.89 -3.10 -7.53
N PRO A 183 -17.08 -2.71 -7.04
CA PRO A 183 -17.24 -1.48 -6.27
C PRO A 183 -16.55 -1.59 -4.91
N VAL A 184 -16.20 -0.44 -4.34
CA VAL A 184 -15.78 -0.35 -2.94
C VAL A 184 -17.02 -0.45 -2.05
N PRO A 185 -17.07 -1.35 -1.05
CA PRO A 185 -18.19 -1.44 -0.12
C PRO A 185 -18.41 -0.13 0.66
N SER A 186 -19.68 0.19 0.96
CA SER A 186 -20.02 1.38 1.74
C SER A 186 -19.46 1.32 3.17
N GLY A 187 -19.22 2.50 3.75
CA GLY A 187 -18.74 2.63 5.13
C GLY A 187 -17.24 2.34 5.33
N VAL A 188 -16.47 2.17 4.26
CA VAL A 188 -15.01 2.04 4.28
C VAL A 188 -14.38 3.19 3.48
N ARG A 189 -13.37 3.85 4.05
CA ARG A 189 -12.61 4.90 3.35
C ARG A 189 -11.32 4.34 2.76
N LEU A 190 -10.96 4.77 1.55
CA LEU A 190 -9.73 4.38 0.88
C LEU A 190 -8.82 5.57 0.67
N ARG A 191 -7.51 5.35 0.81
CA ARG A 191 -6.46 6.29 0.43
C ARG A 191 -5.38 5.59 -0.37
N GLN A 192 -4.95 6.22 -1.46
CA GLN A 192 -3.81 5.81 -2.26
C GLN A 192 -2.65 6.75 -2.01
N ILE A 193 -1.48 6.19 -1.70
CA ILE A 193 -0.25 6.97 -1.49
C ILE A 193 0.82 6.42 -2.43
N HIS A 194 1.40 7.29 -3.22
CA HIS A 194 2.37 6.95 -4.25
C HIS A 194 3.62 7.80 -4.12
N ALA A 195 4.76 7.23 -4.51
CA ALA A 195 6.03 7.95 -4.53
C ALA A 195 6.31 8.46 -5.95
N THR A 196 6.73 9.72 -6.09
CA THR A 196 6.92 10.37 -7.40
C THR A 196 7.97 9.72 -8.28
N SER A 197 8.87 8.93 -7.70
CA SER A 197 9.95 8.23 -8.40
C SER A 197 9.85 6.71 -8.20
N ASP A 198 8.63 6.20 -8.00
CA ASP A 198 8.35 4.77 -7.94
C ASP A 198 8.41 4.12 -9.33
N ALA A 199 9.60 3.63 -9.69
CA ALA A 199 9.80 2.88 -10.93
C ALA A 199 9.22 1.46 -10.89
N LEU A 200 8.88 0.94 -9.70
CA LEU A 200 8.35 -0.41 -9.54
C LEU A 200 6.84 -0.45 -9.74
N CYS A 201 6.14 0.53 -9.20
CA CYS A 201 4.69 0.65 -9.26
C CYS A 201 4.33 2.07 -9.72
N PRO A 202 4.38 2.35 -11.04
CA PRO A 202 4.00 3.65 -11.57
C PRO A 202 2.61 4.04 -11.08
N PRO A 203 2.38 5.32 -10.71
CA PRO A 203 1.10 5.76 -10.17
C PRO A 203 -0.05 5.45 -11.14
N PRO A 204 -1.05 4.65 -10.75
CA PRO A 204 -2.11 4.18 -11.66
C PRO A 204 -3.20 5.21 -11.92
N GLY A 205 -3.11 6.42 -11.33
CA GLY A 205 -4.25 7.30 -11.09
C GLY A 205 -5.13 6.81 -9.93
N PRO A 206 -6.11 7.62 -9.49
CA PRO A 206 -7.08 7.19 -8.48
C PRO A 206 -7.99 6.08 -9.04
N ILE A 207 -8.26 5.06 -8.23
CA ILE A 207 -9.29 4.06 -8.54
C ILE A 207 -10.67 4.55 -8.09
N ALA A 208 -11.73 3.98 -8.66
CA ALA A 208 -13.10 4.27 -8.24
C ALA A 208 -13.27 4.04 -6.72
N GLY A 209 -13.89 5.01 -6.04
CA GLY A 209 -14.10 5.02 -4.59
C GLY A 209 -12.97 5.68 -3.77
N VAL A 210 -11.87 6.10 -4.40
CA VAL A 210 -10.85 6.96 -3.77
C VAL A 210 -11.19 8.42 -4.07
N ALA A 211 -11.44 9.21 -3.03
CA ALA A 211 -11.69 10.64 -3.20
C ALA A 211 -10.43 11.36 -3.71
N PRO A 212 -10.56 12.48 -4.46
CA PRO A 212 -9.40 13.23 -4.95
C PRO A 212 -8.40 13.61 -3.84
N ARG A 213 -8.91 14.03 -2.66
CA ARG A 213 -8.10 14.35 -1.47
C ARG A 213 -7.33 13.18 -0.88
N ASP A 214 -7.74 11.96 -1.22
CA ASP A 214 -7.17 10.70 -0.75
C ASP A 214 -6.27 10.03 -1.80
N TYR A 215 -5.97 10.72 -2.90
CA TYR A 215 -4.93 10.34 -3.85
C TYR A 215 -3.68 11.19 -3.64
N ILE A 216 -2.69 10.62 -2.95
CA ILE A 216 -1.52 11.35 -2.45
C ILE A 216 -0.26 10.96 -3.24
N MET A 217 0.47 11.96 -3.73
CA MET A 217 1.78 11.82 -4.38
C MET A 217 2.85 12.53 -3.55
N LEU A 218 3.86 11.81 -3.06
CA LEU A 218 4.95 12.38 -2.26
C LEU A 218 6.33 12.10 -2.86
N PRO A 219 7.33 12.97 -2.64
CA PRO A 219 8.69 12.74 -3.11
C PRO A 219 9.32 11.45 -2.54
N GLY A 220 9.84 10.59 -3.41
CA GLY A 220 10.56 9.37 -3.02
C GLY A 220 10.49 8.25 -4.05
N GLY A 221 11.17 7.13 -3.77
CA GLY A 221 11.04 5.87 -4.51
C GLY A 221 10.19 4.83 -3.77
N HIS A 222 10.03 3.62 -4.32
CA HIS A 222 9.15 2.57 -3.77
C HIS A 222 9.44 2.25 -2.29
N SER A 223 10.71 2.10 -1.90
CA SER A 223 11.09 1.83 -0.51
C SER A 223 10.79 3.00 0.44
N SER A 224 10.70 4.24 -0.10
CA SER A 224 10.41 5.43 0.71
C SER A 224 9.01 5.37 1.32
N LEU A 225 8.06 4.66 0.68
CA LEU A 225 6.69 4.47 1.15
C LEU A 225 6.62 3.90 2.58
N VAL A 226 7.56 3.02 2.94
CA VAL A 226 7.60 2.38 4.26
C VAL A 226 8.69 2.95 5.17
N VAL A 227 9.68 3.67 4.61
CA VAL A 227 10.84 4.18 5.37
C VAL A 227 10.72 5.65 5.71
N ALA A 228 10.20 6.51 4.83
CA ALA A 228 10.23 7.96 5.04
C ALA A 228 9.03 8.48 5.84
N GLU A 229 9.26 9.45 6.72
CA GLU A 229 8.24 9.99 7.62
C GLU A 229 7.02 10.62 6.90
N PRO A 230 7.16 11.34 5.77
CA PRO A 230 5.99 11.94 5.11
C PRO A 230 4.91 10.93 4.72
N PHE A 231 5.31 9.73 4.30
CA PHE A 231 4.37 8.66 3.94
C PHE A 231 3.64 8.12 5.18
N TYR A 232 4.37 7.95 6.29
CA TYR A 232 3.76 7.62 7.57
C TYR A 232 2.71 8.66 8.00
N ARG A 233 3.06 9.95 7.93
CA ARG A 233 2.14 11.04 8.30
C ARG A 233 0.87 11.01 7.48
N ALA A 234 0.99 10.84 6.16
CA ALA A 234 -0.17 10.70 5.27
C ALA A 234 -1.09 9.52 5.63
N CYS A 235 -0.55 8.42 6.18
CA CYS A 235 -1.36 7.34 6.75
C CYS A 235 -2.01 7.73 8.10
N ALA A 236 -1.22 8.28 9.02
CA ALA A 236 -1.68 8.63 10.36
C ALA A 236 -2.79 9.69 10.33
N ASP A 237 -2.61 10.73 9.50
CA ASP A 237 -3.58 11.81 9.32
C ASP A 237 -4.91 11.27 8.77
N PHE A 238 -4.86 10.31 7.85
CA PHE A 238 -6.05 9.64 7.32
C PHE A 238 -6.83 8.89 8.41
N PHE A 239 -6.13 8.14 9.25
CA PHE A 239 -6.75 7.35 10.32
C PHE A 239 -7.30 8.22 11.45
N ALA A 240 -6.68 9.38 11.70
CA ALA A 240 -7.13 10.37 12.67
C ALA A 240 -8.34 11.18 12.16
N ALA A 241 -8.44 11.45 10.86
CA ALA A 241 -9.53 12.23 10.29
C ALA A 241 -10.90 11.57 10.54
N SER A 242 -11.84 12.35 11.05
CA SER A 242 -13.25 11.94 11.20
C SER A 242 -13.90 11.75 9.83
N PRO A 243 -14.88 10.84 9.68
CA PRO A 243 -15.64 10.70 8.45
C PRO A 243 -16.48 11.95 8.06
N MET A 244 -16.58 12.93 8.95
CA MET A 244 -17.55 14.04 8.93
C MET A 244 -17.03 15.36 8.35
N ASP A 245 -15.81 15.43 7.81
CA ASP A 245 -15.44 16.61 7.01
C ASP A 245 -16.15 16.50 5.65
N GLU A 246 -17.27 17.24 5.58
CA GLU A 246 -18.29 17.31 4.54
C GLU A 246 -17.72 17.25 3.11
N PHE A 247 -18.51 16.60 2.26
CA PHE A 247 -18.33 16.54 0.82
C PHE A 247 -18.36 17.96 0.24
N ASP A 248 -17.20 18.44 -0.20
CA ASP A 248 -17.11 19.55 -1.13
C ASP A 248 -16.71 18.96 -2.49
N ASP A 249 -17.71 18.63 -3.30
CA ASP A 249 -17.56 18.06 -4.63
C ASP A 249 -17.10 19.11 -5.68
N ASP A 250 -16.85 20.37 -5.27
CA ASP A 250 -16.61 21.48 -6.20
C ASP A 250 -15.12 21.81 -6.48
N VAL A 251 -14.17 20.93 -6.11
CA VAL A 251 -12.77 21.16 -6.48
C VAL A 251 -12.37 20.38 -7.73
N GLU A 252 -12.68 20.98 -8.88
CA GLU A 252 -12.24 20.57 -10.20
C GLU A 252 -10.70 20.72 -10.30
N TYR A 253 -9.97 19.61 -10.15
CA TYR A 253 -8.53 19.58 -10.39
C TYR A 253 -8.21 18.89 -11.72
N SER A 254 -7.60 19.67 -12.60
CA SER A 254 -7.07 19.24 -13.89
C SER A 254 -5.93 18.23 -13.70
N PHE A 255 -6.24 16.95 -13.91
CA PHE A 255 -5.25 15.92 -14.16
C PHE A 255 -4.97 15.86 -15.67
N GLU A 256 -3.77 16.25 -16.10
CA GLU A 256 -3.27 15.89 -17.43
C GLU A 256 -2.62 14.51 -17.35
N PRO A 257 -3.24 13.45 -17.93
CA PRO A 257 -2.56 12.17 -18.03
C PRO A 257 -1.28 12.33 -18.86
N PRO A 258 -0.17 11.66 -18.51
CA PRO A 258 0.99 11.63 -19.38
C PRO A 258 0.58 11.05 -20.73
N LEU A 259 0.91 11.77 -21.81
CA LEU A 259 0.70 11.35 -23.18
C LEU A 259 1.30 9.95 -23.36
N ILE A 260 0.43 8.95 -23.47
CA ILE A 260 0.79 7.66 -24.04
C ILE A 260 1.04 7.99 -25.51
N GLY A 261 2.31 7.97 -25.92
CA GLY A 261 2.65 8.16 -27.32
C GLY A 261 1.92 7.12 -28.14
N ASP A 262 1.11 7.58 -29.09
CA ASP A 262 0.58 6.75 -30.16
C ASP A 262 1.75 6.03 -30.82
N GLN A 263 1.87 4.74 -30.52
CA GLN A 263 2.41 3.79 -31.46
C GLN A 263 1.24 2.91 -31.86
N ASP A 264 0.50 3.37 -32.87
CA ASP A 264 0.04 2.48 -33.91
C ASP A 264 -0.25 3.23 -35.21
N ALA A 265 0.20 2.60 -36.30
CA ALA A 265 -0.29 2.69 -37.67
C ALA A 265 -0.06 3.99 -38.48
N ALA A 266 0.99 3.96 -39.31
CA ALA A 266 0.86 4.26 -40.74
C ALA A 266 2.04 3.65 -41.55
N GLU A 267 1.66 2.73 -42.45
CA GLU A 267 2.38 2.12 -43.60
C GLU A 267 3.56 1.16 -43.38
#